data_AF-A0A968JQM7-F1
#
_entry.id   AF-A0A968JQM7-F1
#
_cell.length_a   1.000
_cell.length_b   1.000
_cell.length_c   1.000
_cell.angle_alpha   90.00
_cell.angle_beta   90.00
_cell.angle_gamma   90.00
#
_symmetry.space_group_name_H-M   'P 1'
#
loop_
_entity.id
_entity.type
_entity.pdbx_description
1 polymer ?
#
loop_
_entity_poly.entity_id
_entity_poly.type
_entity_poly.pdbx_seq_one_letter_code
_entity_poly.pdbx_strand_id
1 'polypeptide(L)'
;ARFVRFVNKAAHWQKPELLQSYILKIRLFHAFIRFKLRHTATWNSAWGLAVNQEDMAGTNLSFSYIVLRGLRRLGYQASPQEAEDYLHLWNVVGSLLGVEEALLPHNLKEAFYLDKTIAQRQFRESAEGQVLTRALLEVFATQCPKQLYIIRCFLATMHHVLGKEICALLQVPESFSQKALGQLIRLRSGWQYFWA
;
A
#
# COMPACT_ATOMS: atom_id res chain seq x y z
N ALA A 1 6.08 -7.50 -2.05
CA ALA A 1 5.31 -7.41 -0.80
C ALA A 1 5.32 -8.72 0.02
N ARG A 2 6.45 -9.11 0.65
CA ARG A 2 6.52 -10.34 1.48
C ARG A 2 5.90 -10.15 2.87
N PHE A 3 6.16 -9.01 3.52
CA PHE A 3 5.62 -8.66 4.84
C PHE A 3 4.08 -8.65 4.85
N VAL A 4 3.46 -7.95 3.90
CA VAL A 4 2.00 -7.89 3.75
C VAL A 4 1.40 -9.29 3.58
N ARG A 5 1.99 -10.15 2.73
CA ARG A 5 1.53 -11.54 2.56
C ARG A 5 1.70 -12.38 3.83
N PHE A 6 2.70 -12.08 4.66
CA PHE A 6 2.89 -12.76 5.93
C PHE A 6 1.82 -12.34 6.96
N VAL A 7 1.55 -11.04 7.10
CA VAL A 7 0.52 -10.50 7.99
C VAL A 7 -0.88 -10.99 7.61
N ASN A 8 -1.21 -11.05 6.31
CA ASN A 8 -2.54 -11.42 5.83
C ASN A 8 -2.81 -12.95 5.84
N LYS A 9 -1.92 -13.77 6.41
CA LYS A 9 -2.15 -15.22 6.55
C LYS A 9 -2.71 -15.53 7.94
N ALA A 10 -3.98 -15.95 7.99
CA ALA A 10 -4.67 -16.33 9.23
C ALA A 10 -3.87 -17.35 10.08
N ALA A 11 -3.22 -18.33 9.44
CA ALA A 11 -2.42 -19.33 10.13
C ALA A 11 -1.26 -18.75 10.98
N HIS A 12 -0.76 -17.55 10.67
CA HIS A 12 0.29 -16.91 11.45
C HIS A 12 -0.26 -16.22 12.71
N TRP A 13 -1.52 -15.80 12.71
CA TRP A 13 -2.18 -15.24 13.90
C TRP A 13 -2.47 -16.30 14.97
N GLN A 14 -2.52 -17.57 14.57
CA GLN A 14 -2.55 -18.72 15.49
C GLN A 14 -1.18 -18.99 16.15
N LYS A 15 -0.13 -18.28 15.75
CA LYS A 15 1.24 -18.39 16.29
C LYS A 15 1.76 -17.01 16.72
N PRO A 16 1.18 -16.40 17.77
CA PRO A 16 1.39 -15.00 18.10
C PRO A 16 2.87 -14.63 18.32
N GLU A 17 3.67 -15.51 18.94
CA GLU A 17 5.10 -15.23 19.17
C GLU A 17 5.91 -15.13 17.88
N LEU A 18 5.63 -15.99 16.89
CA LEU A 18 6.28 -15.94 15.58
C LEU A 18 5.90 -14.66 14.84
N LEU A 19 4.62 -14.31 14.87
CA LEU A 19 4.09 -13.11 14.22
C LEU A 19 4.69 -11.85 14.84
N GLN A 20 4.62 -11.72 16.17
CA GLN A 20 5.18 -10.57 16.90
C GLN A 20 6.68 -10.45 16.69
N SER A 21 7.44 -11.55 16.79
CA SER A 21 8.87 -11.56 16.52
C SER A 21 9.19 -11.08 15.10
N TYR A 22 8.39 -11.46 14.11
CA TYR A 22 8.57 -11.01 12.73
C TYR A 22 8.34 -9.51 12.58
N ILE A 23 7.30 -8.97 13.20
CA ILE A 23 6.98 -7.53 13.16
C ILE A 23 8.02 -6.71 13.94
N LEU A 24 8.42 -7.17 15.13
CA LEU A 24 9.42 -6.48 15.95
C LEU A 24 10.80 -6.44 15.31
N LYS A 25 11.17 -7.44 14.50
CA LYS A 25 12.38 -7.39 13.66
C LYS A 25 12.34 -6.23 12.67
N ILE A 26 11.19 -5.94 12.08
CA ILE A 26 11.01 -4.76 11.21
C ILE A 26 11.13 -3.46 12.01
N ARG A 27 10.53 -3.39 13.20
CA ARG A 27 10.67 -2.23 14.10
C ARG A 27 12.13 -1.96 14.46
N LEU A 28 12.89 -3.00 14.80
CA LEU A 28 14.32 -2.89 15.06
C LEU A 28 15.09 -2.43 13.81
N PHE A 29 14.74 -2.95 12.64
CA PHE A 29 15.32 -2.52 11.37
C PHE A 29 15.06 -1.02 11.10
N HIS A 30 13.84 -0.52 11.34
CA HIS A 30 13.55 0.91 11.24
C HIS A 30 14.40 1.76 12.18
N ALA A 31 14.58 1.32 13.43
CA ALA A 31 15.46 1.99 14.39
C ALA A 31 16.92 2.01 13.92
N PHE A 32 17.40 0.90 13.34
CA PHE A 32 18.73 0.82 12.75
C PHE A 32 18.89 1.75 11.54
N ILE A 33 17.92 1.82 10.63
CA ILE A 33 17.93 2.74 9.49
C ILE A 33 17.99 4.20 9.97
N ARG A 34 17.17 4.58 10.97
CA ARG A 34 17.22 5.90 11.62
C ARG A 34 18.60 6.22 12.17
N PHE A 35 19.18 5.27 12.91
CA PHE A 35 20.53 5.43 13.45
C PHE A 35 21.55 5.62 12.33
N LYS A 36 21.55 4.77 11.30
CA LYS A 36 22.52 4.85 10.19
C LYS A 36 22.40 6.16 9.43
N LEU A 37 21.20 6.56 9.01
CA LEU A 37 21.01 7.76 8.19
C LEU A 37 21.35 9.05 8.93
N ARG A 38 21.18 9.09 10.26
CA ARG A 38 21.64 10.21 11.10
C ARG A 38 23.16 10.43 11.04
N HIS A 39 23.94 9.41 10.72
CA HIS A 39 25.40 9.45 10.67
C HIS A 39 25.96 9.47 9.24
N THR A 40 25.12 9.75 8.24
CA THR A 40 25.53 9.84 6.83
C THR A 40 25.25 11.25 6.29
N ALA A 41 26.14 11.76 5.44
CA ALA A 41 25.96 13.08 4.81
C ALA A 41 24.88 13.10 3.71
N THR A 42 24.33 11.96 3.32
CA THR A 42 23.38 11.83 2.21
C THR A 42 21.93 12.08 2.60
N TRP A 43 21.59 12.11 3.90
CA TRP A 43 20.24 12.41 4.36
C TRP A 43 20.04 13.92 4.52
N ASN A 44 19.08 14.49 3.80
CA ASN A 44 18.72 15.89 3.96
C ASN A 44 17.84 16.06 5.20
N SER A 45 18.34 16.79 6.21
CA SER A 45 17.63 17.05 7.46
C SER A 45 16.32 17.82 7.29
N ALA A 46 16.13 18.55 6.18
CA ALA A 46 14.88 19.22 5.87
C ALA A 46 13.70 18.25 5.61
N TRP A 47 13.99 16.98 5.32
CA TRP A 47 12.97 15.92 5.23
C TRP A 47 12.52 15.40 6.60
N GLY A 48 13.12 15.88 7.69
CA GLY A 48 12.88 15.40 9.04
C GLY A 48 13.67 14.13 9.35
N LEU A 49 13.20 13.38 10.35
CA LEU A 49 13.79 12.09 10.71
C LEU A 49 13.38 11.03 9.68
N ALA A 50 14.34 10.24 9.20
CA ALA A 50 14.03 9.09 8.33
C ALA A 50 13.06 8.13 9.05
N VAL A 51 12.09 7.54 8.34
CA VAL A 51 11.13 6.59 8.93
C VAL A 51 10.47 7.19 10.19
N ASN A 52 9.99 8.43 10.07
CA ASN A 52 9.29 9.11 11.15
C ASN A 52 7.86 8.55 11.31
N GLN A 53 7.16 9.03 12.33
CA GLN A 53 5.81 8.58 12.68
C GLN A 53 4.78 8.84 11.57
N GLU A 54 4.86 9.99 10.85
CA GLU A 54 3.98 10.30 9.72
C GLU A 54 4.21 9.32 8.55
N ASP A 55 5.48 9.07 8.20
CA ASP A 55 5.84 8.11 7.14
C ASP A 55 5.39 6.69 7.49
N MET A 56 5.55 6.27 8.75
CA MET A 56 5.10 4.97 9.23
C MET A 56 3.57 4.85 9.18
N ALA A 57 2.84 5.89 9.61
CA ALA A 57 1.38 5.92 9.56
C ALA A 57 0.86 5.88 8.10
N GLY A 58 1.44 6.68 7.21
CA GLY A 58 1.10 6.68 5.78
C GLY A 58 1.37 5.32 5.12
N THR A 59 2.49 4.69 5.47
CA THR A 59 2.81 3.34 5.00
C THR A 59 1.82 2.30 5.55
N ASN A 60 1.40 2.42 6.82
CA ASN A 60 0.38 1.53 7.40
C ASN A 60 -0.99 1.70 6.71
N LEU A 61 -1.38 2.94 6.38
CA LEU A 61 -2.57 3.23 5.57
C LEU A 61 -2.50 2.63 4.17
N SER A 62 -1.29 2.59 3.57
CA SER A 62 -1.08 1.98 2.25
C SER A 62 -1.40 0.49 2.20
N PHE A 63 -1.35 -0.21 3.34
CA PHE A 63 -1.69 -1.63 3.45
C PHE A 63 -3.09 -1.89 3.99
N SER A 64 -3.74 -0.89 4.58
CA SER A 64 -5.04 -1.00 5.24
C SER A 64 -6.13 -0.28 4.45
N TYR A 65 -6.40 0.99 4.80
CA TYR A 65 -7.44 1.81 4.20
C TYR A 65 -7.32 1.93 2.68
N ILE A 66 -6.10 2.13 2.15
CA ILE A 66 -5.88 2.31 0.72
C ILE A 66 -6.18 1.02 -0.06
N VAL A 67 -5.97 -0.16 0.55
CA VAL A 67 -6.34 -1.46 -0.05
C VAL A 67 -7.86 -1.55 -0.19
N LEU A 68 -8.63 -1.22 0.85
CA LEU A 68 -10.10 -1.21 0.80
C LEU A 68 -10.61 -0.23 -0.27
N ARG A 69 -9.99 0.95 -0.38
CA ARG A 69 -10.30 1.92 -1.45
C ARG A 69 -10.01 1.34 -2.84
N GLY A 70 -8.88 0.66 -3.01
CA GLY A 70 -8.51 0.00 -4.25
C GLY A 70 -9.49 -1.10 -4.66
N LEU A 71 -9.86 -1.97 -3.71
CA LEU A 71 -10.86 -3.01 -3.93
C LEU A 71 -12.20 -2.44 -4.36
N ARG A 72 -12.66 -1.35 -3.72
CA ARG A 72 -13.88 -0.64 -4.10
C ARG A 72 -13.82 -0.11 -5.53
N ARG A 73 -12.68 0.46 -5.95
CA ARG A 73 -12.47 0.90 -7.35
C ARG A 73 -12.52 -0.28 -8.33
N LEU A 74 -12.11 -1.47 -7.90
CA LEU A 74 -12.17 -2.70 -8.68
C LEU A 74 -13.55 -3.41 -8.63
N GLY A 75 -14.55 -2.79 -8.01
CA GLY A 75 -15.91 -3.33 -7.93
C GLY A 75 -16.16 -4.30 -6.77
N TYR A 76 -15.17 -4.53 -5.90
CA TYR A 76 -15.34 -5.34 -4.70
C TYR A 76 -15.69 -4.45 -3.51
N GLN A 77 -16.80 -4.75 -2.84
CA GLN A 77 -17.23 -4.02 -1.64
C GLN A 77 -17.24 -4.97 -0.46
N ALA A 78 -16.34 -4.74 0.49
CA ALA A 78 -16.42 -5.33 1.81
C ALA A 78 -17.62 -4.73 2.56
N SER A 79 -18.26 -5.53 3.41
CA SER A 79 -19.23 -5.02 4.38
C SER A 79 -18.59 -3.98 5.31
N PRO A 80 -19.39 -3.10 5.96
CA PRO A 80 -18.85 -2.15 6.93
C PRO A 80 -18.02 -2.82 8.03
N GLN A 81 -18.46 -3.98 8.54
CA GLN A 81 -17.74 -4.72 9.57
C GLN A 81 -16.40 -5.27 9.07
N GLU A 82 -16.37 -5.94 7.91
CA GLU A 82 -15.12 -6.47 7.33
C GLU A 82 -14.10 -5.35 7.06
N ALA A 83 -14.57 -4.18 6.65
CA ALA A 83 -13.71 -3.04 6.40
C ALA A 83 -13.10 -2.47 7.69
N GLU A 84 -13.88 -2.39 8.77
CA GLU A 84 -13.38 -1.99 10.09
C GLU A 84 -12.46 -3.05 10.71
N ASP A 85 -12.79 -4.34 10.58
CA ASP A 85 -11.94 -5.45 11.05
C ASP A 85 -10.58 -5.45 10.33
N TYR A 86 -10.59 -5.19 9.02
CA TYR A 86 -9.36 -5.08 8.23
C TYR A 86 -8.52 -3.88 8.63
N LEU A 87 -9.15 -2.74 8.96
CA LEU A 87 -8.45 -1.58 9.50
C LEU A 87 -7.84 -1.92 10.87
N HIS A 88 -8.61 -2.56 11.75
CA HIS A 88 -8.17 -2.94 13.09
C HIS A 88 -6.98 -3.90 13.05
N LEU A 89 -7.00 -4.90 12.16
CA LEU A 89 -5.86 -5.80 11.91
C LEU A 89 -4.56 -5.02 11.71
N TRP A 90 -4.61 -3.99 10.87
CA TRP A 90 -3.45 -3.16 10.57
C TRP A 90 -3.13 -2.12 11.64
N ASN A 91 -4.08 -1.72 12.47
CA ASN A 91 -3.79 -0.93 13.67
C ASN A 91 -3.00 -1.74 14.70
N VAL A 92 -3.33 -3.02 14.88
CA VAL A 92 -2.53 -3.92 15.74
C VAL A 92 -1.11 -4.05 15.19
N VAL A 93 -0.95 -4.25 13.89
CA VAL A 93 0.37 -4.31 13.25
C VAL A 93 1.13 -2.98 13.39
N GLY A 94 0.46 -1.84 13.18
CA GLY A 94 1.03 -0.50 13.35
C GLY A 94 1.51 -0.25 14.77
N SER A 95 0.72 -0.61 15.77
CA SER A 95 1.09 -0.54 17.19
C SER A 95 2.34 -1.38 17.50
N LEU A 96 2.39 -2.63 17.01
CA LEU A 96 3.56 -3.50 17.16
C LEU A 96 4.81 -2.92 16.45
N LEU A 97 4.65 -2.28 15.29
CA LEU A 97 5.70 -1.56 14.58
C LEU A 97 6.16 -0.29 15.32
N GLY A 98 5.39 0.19 16.30
CA GLY A 98 5.70 1.38 17.09
C GLY A 98 5.13 2.69 16.52
N VAL A 99 4.06 2.61 15.73
CA VAL A 99 3.27 3.79 15.36
C VAL A 99 2.55 4.31 16.61
N GLU A 100 2.60 5.61 16.84
CA GLU A 100 1.89 6.24 17.95
C GLU A 100 0.37 6.09 17.81
N GLU A 101 -0.31 5.84 18.93
CA GLU A 101 -1.76 5.59 18.96
C GLU A 101 -2.57 6.72 18.31
N ALA A 102 -2.14 7.98 18.48
CA ALA A 102 -2.78 9.14 17.86
C ALA A 102 -2.74 9.14 16.31
N LEU A 103 -1.92 8.29 15.70
CA LEU A 103 -1.81 8.12 14.25
C LEU A 103 -2.42 6.79 13.76
N LEU A 104 -3.08 6.02 14.66
CA LEU A 104 -3.81 4.81 14.33
C LEU A 104 -5.32 5.13 14.30
N PRO A 105 -5.93 5.25 13.12
CA PRO A 105 -7.32 5.67 13.01
C PRO A 105 -8.28 4.62 13.58
N HIS A 106 -9.25 5.04 14.40
CA HIS A 106 -10.21 4.13 15.03
C HIS A 106 -11.34 3.67 14.10
N ASN A 107 -11.51 4.34 12.96
CA ASN A 107 -12.52 4.04 11.97
C ASN A 107 -12.11 4.49 10.56
N LEU A 108 -12.85 4.06 9.54
CA LEU A 108 -12.56 4.40 8.15
C LEU A 108 -12.63 5.90 7.84
N LYS A 109 -13.42 6.67 8.60
CA LYS A 109 -13.54 8.13 8.42
C LYS A 109 -12.26 8.83 8.87
N GLU A 110 -11.72 8.48 10.03
CA GLU A 110 -10.42 8.96 10.49
C GLU A 110 -9.29 8.55 9.54
N ALA A 111 -9.31 7.29 9.07
CA ALA A 111 -8.32 6.80 8.11
C ALA A 111 -8.33 7.62 6.81
N PHE A 112 -9.52 8.00 6.32
CA PHE A 112 -9.66 8.87 5.15
C PHE A 112 -9.02 10.26 5.37
N TYR A 113 -9.29 10.91 6.50
CA TYR A 113 -8.74 12.23 6.78
C TYR A 113 -7.23 12.20 7.01
N LEU A 114 -6.72 11.15 7.68
CA LEU A 114 -5.29 10.97 7.88
C LEU A 114 -4.58 10.71 6.55
N ASP A 115 -5.09 9.80 5.71
CA ASP A 115 -4.58 9.54 4.35
C ASP A 115 -4.54 10.83 3.53
N LYS A 116 -5.64 11.59 3.52
CA LYS A 116 -5.72 12.86 2.78
C LYS A 116 -4.69 13.88 3.26
N THR A 117 -4.53 14.02 4.57
CA THR A 117 -3.59 14.98 5.17
C THR A 117 -2.14 14.61 4.84
N ILE A 118 -1.77 13.35 4.99
CA ILE A 118 -0.43 12.85 4.65
C ILE A 118 -0.18 13.00 3.16
N ALA A 119 -1.13 12.61 2.31
CA ALA A 119 -1.00 12.72 0.86
C ALA A 119 -0.76 14.18 0.42
N GLN A 120 -1.52 15.13 0.96
CA GLN A 120 -1.35 16.57 0.67
C GLN A 120 0.03 17.08 1.06
N ARG A 121 0.60 16.58 2.14
CA ARG A 121 1.90 17.01 2.65
C ARG A 121 3.07 16.30 1.99
N GLN A 122 2.92 15.04 1.58
CA GLN A 122 4.05 14.20 1.23
C GLN A 122 4.07 13.79 -0.25
N PHE A 123 2.92 13.67 -0.92
CA PHE A 123 2.90 13.17 -2.29
C PHE A 123 3.43 14.23 -3.26
N ARG A 124 4.55 13.88 -3.91
CA ARG A 124 5.28 14.72 -4.84
C ARG A 124 6.08 13.86 -5.79
N GLU A 125 6.54 14.47 -6.86
CA GLU A 125 7.48 13.85 -7.77
C GLU A 125 8.83 13.65 -7.07
N SER A 126 9.46 12.50 -7.30
CA SER A 126 10.83 12.23 -6.86
C SER A 126 11.52 11.33 -7.88
N ALA A 127 12.81 11.59 -8.13
CA ALA A 127 13.61 10.76 -9.02
C ALA A 127 13.69 9.31 -8.49
N GLU A 128 13.84 9.17 -7.17
CA GLU A 128 13.87 7.90 -6.47
C GLU A 128 12.54 7.13 -6.64
N GLY A 129 11.40 7.81 -6.50
CA GLY A 129 10.08 7.21 -6.69
C GLY A 129 9.86 6.69 -8.11
N GLN A 130 10.34 7.42 -9.12
CA GLN A 130 10.26 7.02 -10.53
C GLN A 130 11.17 5.82 -10.83
N VAL A 131 12.41 5.83 -10.31
CA VAL A 131 13.35 4.71 -10.43
C VAL A 131 12.78 3.45 -9.79
N LEU A 132 12.23 3.56 -8.57
CA LEU A 132 11.61 2.43 -7.87
C LEU A 132 10.37 1.92 -8.61
N THR A 133 9.56 2.81 -9.18
CA THR A 133 8.40 2.43 -10.00
C THR A 133 8.84 1.63 -11.22
N ARG A 134 9.86 2.11 -11.95
CA ARG A 134 10.40 1.42 -13.12
C ARG A 134 10.94 0.03 -12.76
N ALA A 135 11.74 -0.07 -11.72
CA ALA A 135 12.29 -1.34 -11.25
C ALA A 135 11.17 -2.34 -10.86
N LEU A 136 10.08 -1.86 -10.23
CA LEU A 136 8.93 -2.71 -9.90
C LEU A 136 8.22 -3.22 -11.16
N LEU A 137 8.03 -2.37 -12.17
CA LEU A 137 7.43 -2.76 -13.45
C LEU A 137 8.30 -3.77 -14.21
N GLU A 138 9.62 -3.62 -14.18
CA GLU A 138 10.58 -4.57 -14.76
C GLU A 138 10.50 -5.94 -14.09
N VAL A 139 10.44 -5.97 -12.74
CA VAL A 139 10.25 -7.23 -12.00
C VAL A 139 8.92 -7.89 -12.33
N PHE A 140 7.85 -7.10 -12.50
CA PHE A 140 6.56 -7.65 -12.93
C PHE A 140 6.63 -8.24 -14.34
N ALA A 141 7.25 -7.53 -15.29
CA ALA A 141 7.41 -7.99 -16.67
C ALA A 141 8.24 -9.28 -16.77
N THR A 142 9.29 -9.42 -15.95
CA THR A 142 10.14 -10.63 -15.93
C THR A 142 9.44 -11.85 -15.33
N GLN A 143 8.48 -11.65 -14.41
CA GLN A 143 7.66 -12.74 -13.85
C GLN A 143 6.50 -13.17 -14.75
N CYS A 144 6.11 -12.32 -15.72
CA CYS A 144 5.09 -12.63 -16.73
C CYS A 144 5.66 -12.57 -18.17
N PRO A 145 6.71 -13.35 -18.48
CA PRO A 145 7.34 -13.29 -19.78
C PRO A 145 6.38 -13.84 -20.85
N LYS A 146 6.22 -13.08 -21.94
CA LYS A 146 5.39 -13.37 -23.13
C LYS A 146 3.88 -13.11 -23.02
N GLN A 147 3.38 -12.47 -21.97
CA GLN A 147 1.98 -12.03 -21.90
C GLN A 147 1.85 -10.51 -21.93
N LEU A 148 2.14 -9.89 -23.08
CA LEU A 148 1.97 -8.44 -23.29
C LEU A 148 0.57 -7.95 -22.87
N TYR A 149 -0.45 -8.78 -23.06
CA TYR A 149 -1.81 -8.52 -22.58
C TYR A 149 -1.88 -8.34 -21.05
N ILE A 150 -1.24 -9.22 -20.26
CA ILE A 150 -1.22 -9.13 -18.79
C ILE A 150 -0.53 -7.85 -18.33
N ILE A 151 0.60 -7.49 -18.96
CA ILE A 151 1.31 -6.23 -18.67
C ILE A 151 0.40 -5.03 -18.96
N ARG A 152 -0.31 -5.03 -20.09
CA ARG A 152 -1.27 -3.96 -20.44
C ARG A 152 -2.43 -3.88 -19.45
N CYS A 153 -3.01 -5.01 -19.04
CA CYS A 153 -4.06 -5.04 -18.03
C CYS A 153 -3.56 -4.54 -16.67
N PHE A 154 -2.33 -4.89 -16.29
CA PHE A 154 -1.72 -4.42 -15.04
C PHE A 154 -1.51 -2.90 -15.06
N LEU A 155 -0.95 -2.34 -16.12
CA LEU A 155 -0.81 -0.89 -16.27
C LEU A 155 -2.17 -0.19 -16.27
N ALA A 156 -3.16 -0.72 -17.00
CA ALA A 156 -4.51 -0.17 -16.97
C ALA A 156 -5.13 -0.21 -15.56
N THR A 157 -4.87 -1.27 -14.81
CA THR A 157 -5.31 -1.41 -13.42
C THR A 157 -4.63 -0.38 -12.51
N MET A 158 -3.33 -0.15 -12.68
CA MET A 158 -2.62 0.91 -11.94
C MET A 158 -3.23 2.28 -12.23
N HIS A 159 -3.46 2.63 -13.49
CA HIS A 159 -4.10 3.90 -13.88
C HIS A 159 -5.50 4.06 -13.27
N HIS A 160 -6.29 2.99 -13.24
CA HIS A 160 -7.62 3.01 -12.64
C HIS A 160 -7.60 3.13 -11.11
N VAL A 161 -6.75 2.36 -10.44
CA VAL A 161 -6.71 2.28 -8.97
C VAL A 161 -5.99 3.47 -8.37
N LEU A 162 -4.89 3.94 -8.95
CA LEU A 162 -4.11 5.08 -8.44
C LEU A 162 -4.71 6.42 -8.89
N GLY A 163 -5.25 6.48 -10.10
CA GLY A 163 -5.73 7.72 -10.71
C GLY A 163 -4.62 8.51 -11.40
N LYS A 164 -5.04 9.50 -12.21
CA LYS A 164 -4.14 10.23 -13.13
C LYS A 164 -3.00 10.96 -12.41
N GLU A 165 -3.30 11.66 -11.33
CA GLU A 165 -2.32 12.47 -10.59
C GLU A 165 -1.17 11.60 -10.06
N ILE A 166 -1.49 10.51 -9.36
CA ILE A 166 -0.48 9.60 -8.80
C ILE A 166 0.32 8.90 -9.91
N CYS A 167 -0.36 8.47 -10.99
CA CYS A 167 0.33 7.88 -12.13
C CYS A 167 1.30 8.87 -12.81
N ALA A 168 0.96 10.16 -12.86
CA ALA A 168 1.85 11.19 -13.37
C ALA A 168 3.08 11.38 -12.47
N LEU A 169 2.89 11.48 -11.14
CA LEU A 169 4.02 11.60 -10.18
C LEU A 169 5.01 10.43 -10.29
N LEU A 170 4.48 9.22 -10.50
CA LEU A 170 5.27 7.98 -10.60
C LEU A 170 5.76 7.67 -12.03
N GLN A 171 5.38 8.48 -13.03
CA GLN A 171 5.61 8.22 -14.45
C GLN A 171 5.20 6.79 -14.88
N VAL A 172 4.01 6.34 -14.45
CA VAL A 172 3.46 5.06 -14.87
C VAL A 172 3.21 5.11 -16.38
N PRO A 173 3.77 4.18 -17.19
CA PRO A 173 3.57 4.17 -18.63
C PRO A 173 2.09 4.16 -19.01
N GLU A 174 1.73 4.86 -20.08
CA GLU A 174 0.36 4.84 -20.59
C GLU A 174 -0.05 3.42 -21.04
N SER A 175 -1.34 3.13 -20.93
CA SER A 175 -1.92 1.85 -21.40
C SER A 175 -2.97 2.13 -22.48
N PHE A 176 -2.98 1.32 -23.54
CA PHE A 176 -3.73 1.58 -24.78
C PHE A 176 -5.27 1.58 -24.65
N SER A 177 -5.87 1.35 -23.47
CA SER A 177 -7.31 1.58 -23.31
C SER A 177 -7.73 1.55 -21.84
N GLN A 178 -7.88 2.72 -21.24
CA GLN A 178 -8.59 2.88 -19.97
C GLN A 178 -10.08 2.48 -20.10
N LYS A 179 -10.67 2.58 -21.30
CA LYS A 179 -12.09 2.33 -21.59
C LYS A 179 -12.47 0.84 -21.53
N ALA A 180 -11.67 -0.07 -22.09
CA ALA A 180 -11.95 -1.51 -22.09
C ALA A 180 -11.82 -2.16 -20.70
N LEU A 181 -10.92 -1.67 -19.83
CA LEU A 181 -10.81 -2.17 -18.47
C LEU A 181 -12.04 -1.77 -17.62
N GLY A 182 -12.54 -0.54 -17.78
CA GLY A 182 -13.77 -0.09 -17.14
C GLY A 182 -14.99 -0.94 -17.53
N GLN A 183 -15.05 -1.42 -18.77
CA GLN A 183 -16.08 -2.35 -19.23
C GLN A 183 -15.90 -3.75 -18.63
N LEU A 184 -14.67 -4.29 -18.59
CA LEU A 184 -14.38 -5.61 -18.01
C LEU A 184 -14.61 -5.68 -16.49
N ILE A 185 -14.29 -4.62 -15.75
CA ILE A 185 -14.54 -4.54 -14.30
C ILE A 185 -16.06 -4.48 -14.03
N ARG A 186 -16.81 -3.67 -14.80
CA ARG A 186 -18.28 -3.59 -14.68
C ARG A 186 -19.00 -4.88 -15.08
N LEU A 187 -18.46 -5.64 -16.03
CA LEU A 187 -19.00 -6.95 -16.41
C LEU A 187 -18.78 -8.02 -15.32
N ARG A 188 -17.77 -7.86 -14.46
CA ARG A 188 -17.48 -8.80 -13.36
C ARG A 188 -18.22 -8.50 -12.05
N SER A 189 -18.69 -7.27 -11.82
CA SER A 189 -19.54 -6.95 -10.66
C SER A 189 -20.92 -7.63 -10.68
N GLY A 190 -21.26 -8.38 -11.74
CA GLY A 190 -22.42 -9.28 -11.80
C GLY A 190 -22.18 -10.68 -11.20
N TRP A 191 -20.96 -11.01 -10.76
CA TRP A 191 -20.62 -12.32 -10.21
C TRP A 191 -20.64 -12.30 -8.67
N GLN A 192 -21.81 -12.05 -8.09
CA GLN A 192 -22.05 -12.23 -6.64
C GLN A 192 -22.31 -13.70 -6.24
N TYR A 193 -22.11 -14.68 -7.14
CA TYR A 193 -22.44 -16.08 -6.89
C TYR A 193 -21.30 -17.02 -7.25
N PHE A 194 -20.18 -17.04 -6.51
CA PHE A 194 -19.19 -18.13 -6.65
C PHE A 194 -18.48 -18.50 -5.34
N TRP A 195 -19.16 -18.33 -4.20
CA TRP A 195 -18.80 -18.98 -2.94
C TRP A 195 -20.08 -19.39 -2.20
N ALA A 196 -20.65 -20.51 -2.64
CA ALA A 196 -21.46 -21.42 -1.84
C ALA A 196 -20.69 -22.75 -1.79
#